data_AF-A0AAE0B9T4-F1
#
_entry.id   AF-A0AAE0B9T4-F1
#
_cell.length_a   1.000
_cell.length_b   1.000
_cell.length_c   1.000
_cell.angle_alpha   90.00
_cell.angle_beta   90.00
_cell.angle_gamma   90.00
#
_symmetry.space_group_name_H-M   'P 1'
#
loop_
_entity.id
_entity.type
_entity.pdbx_description
1 polymer ?
#
loop_
_entity_poly.entity_id
_entity_poly.type
_entity_poly.pdbx_seq_one_letter_code
_entity_poly.pdbx_strand_id
1 'polypeptide(L)'
;MHDPVTLENEQTFEREAIDKLFKECKDSGRKMVFPLTQKQVKSTYLNPSIALRNTIEEWSARNEAAQLDLACSSLNLGSPESDVVRALKYIQYLIRFSYWLE
;
A
#
# COMPACT_ATOMS: atom_id res chain seq x y z
N MET A 1 0.86 2.53 -0.42
CA MET A 1 2.28 2.44 -0.79
C MET A 1 2.98 1.63 0.27
N HIS A 2 3.89 0.73 -0.08
CA HIS A 2 4.67 -0.09 0.82
C HIS A 2 6.15 0.29 0.77
N ASP A 3 6.71 0.51 -0.41
CA ASP A 3 8.10 0.96 -0.59
C ASP A 3 8.14 2.33 -1.31
N PRO A 4 7.87 3.42 -0.58
CA PRO A 4 7.80 4.75 -1.18
C PRO A 4 9.18 5.23 -1.64
N VAL A 5 9.25 5.70 -2.88
CA VAL A 5 10.43 6.30 -3.50
C VAL A 5 10.14 7.69 -4.05
N THR A 6 11.03 8.62 -3.76
CA THR A 6 10.95 10.00 -4.23
C THR A 6 11.83 10.18 -5.47
N LEU A 7 11.24 10.72 -6.52
CA LEU A 7 11.94 11.13 -7.73
C LEU A 7 12.58 12.53 -7.56
N GLU A 8 13.43 12.92 -8.51
CA GLU A 8 14.09 14.24 -8.54
C GLU A 8 13.12 15.44 -8.56
N ASN A 9 11.85 15.23 -8.89
CA ASN A 9 10.80 16.26 -8.88
C ASN A 9 10.01 16.30 -7.55
N GLU A 10 10.54 15.68 -6.50
CA GLU A 10 9.97 15.60 -5.14
C GLU A 10 8.64 14.83 -5.06
N GLN A 11 8.22 14.18 -6.14
CA GLN A 11 7.04 13.33 -6.12
C GLN A 11 7.41 11.92 -5.64
N THR A 12 6.57 11.37 -4.78
CA THR A 12 6.77 10.04 -4.19
C THR A 12 5.80 9.04 -4.77
N PHE A 13 6.32 7.87 -5.14
CA PHE A 13 5.58 6.77 -5.76
C PHE A 13 5.88 5.45 -5.07
N GLU A 14 5.07 4.44 -5.33
CA GLU A 14 5.44 3.05 -5.05
C GLU A 14 6.62 2.65 -5.94
N ARG A 15 7.67 2.02 -5.37
CA ARG A 15 8.85 1.59 -6.13
C ARG A 15 8.47 0.69 -7.30
N GLU A 16 7.68 -0.35 -7.04
CA GLU A 16 7.30 -1.32 -8.07
C GLU A 16 6.57 -0.63 -9.24
N ALA A 17 5.68 0.32 -8.93
CA ALA A 17 4.92 1.03 -9.95
C ALA A 17 5.83 1.90 -10.85
N ILE A 18 6.80 2.61 -10.26
CA ILE A 18 7.70 3.46 -11.04
C ILE A 18 8.74 2.64 -11.81
N ASP A 19 9.26 1.56 -11.23
CA ASP A 19 10.17 0.64 -11.91
C ASP A 19 9.50 -0.01 -13.13
N LYS A 20 8.25 -0.45 -12.98
CA LYS A 20 7.46 -0.99 -14.09
C LYS A 20 7.26 0.04 -15.19
N LEU A 21 6.88 1.28 -14.84
CA LEU A 21 6.72 2.35 -15.82
C LEU A 21 8.02 2.63 -16.58
N PHE A 22 9.14 2.73 -15.87
CA PHE A 22 10.45 2.99 -16.48
C PHE A 22 10.88 1.84 -17.40
N LYS A 23 10.62 0.60 -17.00
CA LYS A 23 10.83 -0.59 -17.83
C LYS A 23 9.97 -0.56 -19.09
N GLU A 24 8.68 -0.27 -18.98
CA GLU A 24 7.77 -0.17 -20.13
C GLU A 24 8.18 0.93 -21.10
N CYS A 25 8.63 2.09 -20.62
CA CYS A 25 9.18 3.15 -21.47
C CYS A 25 10.41 2.66 -22.24
N LYS A 26 11.35 2.00 -21.54
CA LYS A 26 12.57 1.45 -22.14
C LYS A 26 12.26 0.39 -23.21
N ASP A 27 11.39 -0.56 -22.90
CA ASP A 27 11.03 -1.68 -23.78
C ASP A 27 10.27 -1.21 -25.03
N SER A 28 9.54 -0.10 -24.93
CA SER A 28 8.81 0.50 -26.06
C SER A 28 9.61 1.56 -26.84
N GLY A 29 10.88 1.79 -26.49
CA GLY A 29 11.71 2.84 -27.11
C GLY A 29 11.21 4.27 -26.85
N ARG A 30 10.27 4.44 -25.91
CA ARG A 30 9.73 5.75 -25.53
C ARG A 30 10.67 6.44 -24.55
N LYS A 31 10.68 7.77 -24.59
CA LYS A 31 11.38 8.57 -23.58
C LYS A 31 10.77 8.32 -22.21
N MET A 32 11.62 8.29 -21.19
CA MET A 32 11.16 8.16 -19.81
C MET A 32 10.50 9.45 -19.35
N VAL A 33 9.30 9.35 -18.79
CA VAL A 33 8.48 10.51 -18.42
C VAL A 33 7.95 10.40 -16.99
N PHE A 34 7.73 11.55 -16.35
CA PHE A 34 7.03 11.61 -15.07
C PHE A 34 5.56 11.18 -15.24
N PRO A 35 5.03 10.31 -14.35
CA PRO A 35 3.67 9.78 -14.49
C PRO A 35 2.60 10.88 -14.59
N LEU A 36 2.73 11.95 -13.80
CA LEU A 36 1.71 12.99 -13.67
C LEU A 36 1.83 14.12 -14.69
N THR A 37 3.05 14.47 -15.09
CA THR A 37 3.28 15.64 -15.96
C THR A 37 3.67 15.27 -17.39
N GLN A 38 3.97 14.00 -17.64
CA GLN A 38 4.53 13.48 -18.89
C GLN A 38 5.80 14.21 -19.37
N LYS A 39 6.44 15.01 -18.51
CA LYS A 39 7.73 15.63 -18.80
C LYS A 39 8.84 14.60 -18.71
N GLN A 40 9.89 14.78 -19.52
CA GLN A 40 11.02 13.87 -19.52
C GLN A 40 11.73 13.87 -18.16
N VAL A 41 12.07 12.66 -17.67
CA VAL A 41 12.86 12.48 -16.45
C VAL A 41 14.34 12.63 -16.79
N LYS A 42 15.11 13.35 -15.96
CA LYS A 42 16.55 13.53 -16.13
C LYS A 42 17.35 12.40 -15.48
N SER A 43 16.84 11.84 -14.37
CA SER A 43 17.45 10.74 -13.64
C SER A 43 16.45 9.65 -13.28
N THR A 44 16.83 8.39 -13.47
CA THR A 44 16.04 7.22 -13.02
C THR A 44 16.36 6.83 -11.58
N TYR A 45 17.14 7.65 -10.86
CA TYR A 45 17.48 7.39 -9.47
C TYR A 45 16.24 7.50 -8.59
N LEU A 46 15.97 6.45 -7.82
CA LEU A 46 14.85 6.36 -6.90
C LEU A 46 15.36 6.54 -5.47
N ASN A 47 15.05 7.66 -4.83
CA ASN A 47 15.46 7.91 -3.45
C ASN A 47 14.45 7.26 -2.49
N PRO A 48 14.83 6.26 -1.67
CA PRO A 48 13.92 5.68 -0.69
C PRO A 48 13.43 6.74 0.32
N SER A 49 12.12 6.86 0.49
CA SER A 49 11.54 7.78 1.48
C SER A 49 11.36 7.06 2.81
N ILE A 50 12.43 6.97 3.60
CA ILE A 50 12.45 6.21 4.86
C ILE A 50 11.42 6.74 5.86
N ALA A 51 11.36 8.06 6.04
CA ALA A 51 10.43 8.67 6.98
C ALA A 51 8.96 8.40 6.59
N LEU A 52 8.64 8.48 5.29
CA LEU A 52 7.29 8.19 4.82
C LEU A 52 6.97 6.70 4.94
N ARG A 53 7.92 5.82 4.63
CA ARG A 53 7.75 4.37 4.80
C ARG A 53 7.39 4.04 6.25
N ASN A 54 8.18 4.53 7.21
CA ASN A 54 7.92 4.30 8.63
C ASN A 54 6.55 4.86 9.05
N THR A 55 6.20 6.06 8.57
CA THR A 55 4.89 6.67 8.85
C THR A 55 3.74 5.81 8.32
N ILE A 56 3.87 5.25 7.12
CA ILE A 56 2.87 4.35 6.55
C ILE A 56 2.80 3.05 7.34
N GLU A 57 3.93 2.43 7.69
CA GLU A 57 3.97 1.20 8.50
C GLU A 57 3.28 1.40 9.85
N GLU A 58 3.61 2.46 10.57
CA GLU A 58 2.99 2.80 11.86
C GLU A 58 1.49 3.10 11.72
N TRP A 59 1.08 3.78 10.65
CA TRP A 59 -0.33 4.05 10.38
C TRP A 59 -1.08 2.77 10.03
N SER A 60 -0.52 1.90 9.19
CA SER A 60 -1.10 0.62 8.80
C SER A 60 -1.31 -0.29 10.00
N ALA A 61 -0.29 -0.44 10.86
CA ALA A 61 -0.40 -1.27 12.07
C ALA A 61 -1.52 -0.77 13.01
N ARG A 62 -1.62 0.55 13.21
CA ARG A 62 -2.71 1.14 14.01
C ARG A 62 -4.07 0.95 13.36
N ASN A 63 -4.15 1.10 12.04
CA ASN A 63 -5.40 0.92 11.31
C ASN A 63 -5.86 -0.55 11.35
N GLU A 64 -4.96 -1.52 11.20
CA GLU A 64 -5.28 -2.94 11.34
C GLU A 64 -5.82 -3.28 12.73
N ALA A 65 -5.18 -2.77 13.79
CA ALA A 65 -5.66 -2.92 15.16
C ALA A 65 -7.05 -2.32 15.35
N ALA A 66 -7.27 -1.09 14.87
CA ALA A 66 -8.58 -0.43 14.95
C ALA A 66 -9.67 -1.19 14.19
N GLN A 67 -9.36 -1.74 13.02
CA GLN A 67 -10.30 -2.55 12.24
C GLN A 67 -10.63 -3.87 12.94
N LEU A 68 -9.66 -4.49 13.61
CA LEU A 68 -9.90 -5.68 14.43
C LEU A 68 -10.82 -5.35 15.62
N ASP A 69 -10.56 -4.24 16.32
CA ASP A 69 -11.42 -3.79 17.43
C ASP A 69 -12.85 -3.55 16.97
N LEU A 70 -13.05 -2.92 15.81
CA LEU A 70 -14.36 -2.71 15.20
C LEU A 70 -15.04 -4.03 14.85
N ALA A 71 -14.32 -4.97 14.24
CA ALA A 71 -14.84 -6.30 13.92
C ALA A 71 -15.28 -7.03 15.20
N CYS A 72 -14.43 -7.05 16.24
CA CYS A 72 -14.74 -7.64 17.53
C CYS A 72 -15.96 -6.98 18.19
N SER A 73 -16.08 -5.65 18.14
CA SER A 73 -17.24 -4.95 18.69
C SER A 73 -18.55 -5.32 18.00
N SER A 74 -18.50 -5.73 16.73
CA SER A 74 -19.67 -6.16 15.94
C SER A 74 -20.15 -7.57 16.29
N LEU A 75 -19.38 -8.33 17.08
CA LEU A 75 -19.74 -9.69 17.53
C LEU A 75 -20.54 -9.65 18.83
N ASN A 76 -21.72 -9.01 18.79
CA ASN A 76 -22.64 -8.96 19.92
C ASN A 76 -24.08 -9.24 19.47
N LEU A 77 -24.95 -9.61 20.42
CA LEU A 77 -26.35 -9.98 20.16
C LEU A 77 -27.22 -8.84 19.60
N GLY A 78 -26.79 -7.58 19.76
CA GLY A 78 -27.49 -6.40 19.26
C GLY A 78 -27.06 -5.97 17.85
N SER A 79 -26.00 -6.56 17.30
CA SER A 79 -25.52 -6.23 15.95
C SER A 79 -26.34 -6.92 14.87
N PRO A 80 -26.55 -6.28 13.70
CA PRO A 80 -27.15 -6.94 12.54
C PRO A 80 -26.35 -8.19 12.14
N GLU A 81 -27.06 -9.27 11.75
CA GLU A 81 -26.43 -10.52 11.32
C GLU A 81 -25.40 -10.30 10.19
N SER A 82 -25.70 -9.37 9.27
CA SER A 82 -24.77 -9.02 8.18
C SER A 82 -23.43 -8.48 8.67
N ASP A 83 -23.44 -7.73 9.78
CA ASP A 83 -22.22 -7.14 10.35
C ASP A 83 -21.45 -8.18 11.15
N VAL A 84 -22.15 -9.07 11.87
CA VAL A 84 -21.55 -10.26 12.52
C VAL A 84 -20.85 -11.14 11.48
N VAL A 85 -21.51 -11.47 10.37
CA VAL A 85 -20.92 -12.29 9.30
C VAL A 85 -19.72 -11.60 8.66
N ARG A 86 -19.79 -10.27 8.44
CA ARG A 86 -18.66 -9.50 7.90
C ARG A 86 -17.46 -9.53 8.85
N ALA A 87 -17.68 -9.31 10.14
CA ALA A 87 -16.65 -9.35 11.17
C ALA A 87 -15.98 -10.73 11.26
N LEU A 88 -16.76 -11.82 11.26
CA LEU A 88 -16.23 -13.18 11.28
C LEU A 88 -15.37 -13.49 10.04
N LYS A 89 -15.82 -13.08 8.85
CA LYS A 89 -15.02 -13.25 7.62
C LYS A 89 -13.72 -12.48 7.67
N TYR A 90 -13.73 -11.26 8.20
CA TYR A 90 -12.53 -10.45 8.38
C TYR A 90 -11.53 -11.11 9.34
N ILE A 91 -11.98 -11.57 10.51
CA ILE A 91 -11.13 -12.27 11.48
C ILE A 91 -10.56 -13.57 10.88
N GLN A 92 -11.39 -14.35 10.18
CA GLN A 92 -10.94 -15.56 9.49
C GLN A 92 -9.85 -15.26 8.45
N TYR A 93 -10.00 -14.16 7.69
CA TYR A 93 -9.00 -13.72 6.72
C TYR A 93 -7.67 -13.41 7.40
N LEU A 94 -7.67 -12.64 8.49
CA LEU A 94 -6.46 -12.29 9.24
C LEU A 94 -5.72 -13.52 9.77
N ILE A 95 -6.47 -14.45 10.39
CA ILE A 95 -5.91 -15.69 10.93
C ILE A 95 -5.25 -16.50 9.80
N ARG A 96 -5.95 -16.68 8.67
CA ARG A 96 -5.40 -17.42 7.53
C ARG A 96 -4.16 -16.74 6.96
N PHE A 97 -4.12 -15.41 6.91
CA PHE A 97 -2.98 -14.66 6.41
C PHE A 97 -1.74 -14.85 7.31
N SER A 98 -1.92 -14.88 8.64
CA SER A 98 -0.85 -15.13 9.60
C SER A 98 -0.15 -16.49 9.41
N TYR A 99 -0.89 -17.53 9.05
CA TYR A 99 -0.33 -18.88 8.81
C TYR A 99 0.50 -19.02 7.52
N TRP A 100 0.54 -18.02 6.64
CA TRP A 100 1.40 -18.03 5.44
C TRP A 100 2.75 -17.32 5.65
N LEU A 101 2.94 -16.65 6.79
CA LEU A 101 4.14 -15.88 7.11
C LEU A 101 5.06 -16.56 8.15
N GLU A 102 4.65 -17.72 8.68
CA GLU A 102 5.46 -18.62 9.53
C GLU A 102 5.88 -19.88 8.77
#